data_AF-A0AB39DLM6-F1
#
_entry.id   AF-A0AB39DLM6-F1
#
_cell.length_a   1.000
_cell.length_b   1.000
_cell.length_c   1.000
_cell.angle_alpha   90.00
_cell.angle_beta   90.00
_cell.angle_gamma   90.00
#
_symmetry.space_group_name_H-M   'P 1'
#
loop_
_entity.id
_entity.type
_entity.pdbx_description
1 polymer ?
#
loop_
_entity_poly.entity_id
_entity_poly.type
_entity_poly.pdbx_seq_one_letter_code
_entity_poly.pdbx_strand_id
1 'polypeptide(L)'
;MSQAIAQLVTLTLNPQIARRIRRTKFRPPKPPRVKPEPKPKRPFPGRPPMPDEKWAQIKRLAEDPTLSCNQIARAVGVAYSTVTKYRRENGLSGPGSPGRQNITKD
;
A
#
# COMPACT_ATOMS: atom_id res chain seq x y z
N MET A 1 -21.96 -21.76 73.55
CA MET A 1 -21.86 -22.02 72.09
C MET A 1 -22.44 -20.82 71.35
N SER A 2 -21.91 -20.49 70.16
CA SER A 2 -22.27 -19.35 69.28
C SER A 2 -21.41 -18.08 69.37
N GLN A 3 -20.13 -18.19 69.01
CA GLN A 3 -19.33 -17.06 68.49
C GLN A 3 -18.47 -17.46 67.27
N ALA A 4 -18.99 -18.33 66.39
CA ALA A 4 -18.15 -18.97 65.36
C ALA A 4 -18.64 -18.82 63.90
N ILE A 5 -19.52 -17.86 63.58
CA ILE A 5 -20.06 -17.76 62.20
C ILE A 5 -19.99 -16.34 61.60
N ALA A 6 -19.42 -15.36 62.30
CA ALA A 6 -19.31 -13.99 61.78
C ALA A 6 -17.91 -13.62 61.24
N GLN A 7 -17.08 -14.62 60.88
CA GLN A 7 -15.75 -14.40 60.31
C GLN A 7 -15.60 -14.87 58.86
N LEU A 8 -16.70 -14.97 58.11
CA LEU A 8 -16.60 -15.17 56.66
C LEU A 8 -17.19 -13.97 55.92
N VAL A 9 -16.38 -13.44 55.01
CA VAL A 9 -16.75 -12.51 53.93
C VAL A 9 -16.70 -11.01 54.29
N THR A 10 -15.62 -10.57 54.93
CA THR A 10 -15.04 -9.25 54.58
C THR A 10 -13.66 -9.45 54.00
N LEU A 11 -13.63 -10.14 52.85
CA LEU A 11 -12.50 -10.11 51.93
C LEU A 11 -12.34 -8.67 51.46
N THR A 12 -11.45 -7.95 52.14
CA THR A 12 -10.91 -6.66 51.71
C THR A 12 -10.24 -6.87 50.36
N LEU A 13 -11.00 -6.64 49.29
CA LEU A 13 -10.46 -6.58 47.94
C LEU A 13 -9.39 -5.48 47.94
N ASN A 14 -8.15 -5.93 47.97
CA ASN A 14 -6.97 -5.08 47.85
C ASN A 14 -7.16 -4.14 46.64
N PRO A 15 -7.14 -2.81 46.82
CA PRO A 15 -7.42 -1.85 45.76
C PRO A 15 -6.42 -1.92 44.60
N GLN A 16 -5.26 -2.55 44.80
CA GLN A 16 -4.28 -2.86 43.75
C GLN A 16 -4.81 -3.91 42.75
N ILE A 17 -5.54 -4.92 43.22
CA ILE A 17 -6.11 -5.98 42.37
C ILE A 17 -7.27 -5.42 41.53
N ALA A 18 -8.11 -4.57 42.13
CA ALA A 18 -9.23 -3.92 41.44
C ALA A 18 -8.79 -3.00 40.28
N ARG A 19 -7.59 -2.40 40.37
CA ARG A 19 -7.01 -1.60 39.28
C ARG A 19 -6.42 -2.45 38.15
N ARG A 20 -5.89 -3.63 38.47
CA ARG A 20 -5.27 -4.55 37.50
C ARG A 20 -6.30 -5.17 36.54
N ILE A 21 -7.50 -5.44 37.01
CA ILE A 21 -8.61 -6.01 36.22
C ILE A 21 -9.19 -4.97 35.23
N ARG A 22 -9.15 -3.67 35.54
CA ARG A 22 -9.68 -2.60 34.66
C ARG A 22 -8.79 -2.27 33.45
N ARG A 23 -7.54 -2.76 33.42
CA ARG A 23 -6.58 -2.48 32.33
C ARG A 23 -6.46 -3.60 31.31
N THR A 24 -6.87 -4.81 31.64
CA THR A 24 -7.14 -5.84 30.65
C THR A 24 -8.48 -5.50 30.01
N LYS A 25 -8.50 -4.46 29.18
CA LYS A 25 -9.61 -4.20 28.25
C LYS A 25 -9.76 -5.50 27.47
N PHE A 26 -10.75 -6.31 27.84
CA PHE A 26 -11.19 -7.44 27.04
C PHE A 26 -11.51 -6.84 25.67
N ARG A 27 -10.53 -6.92 24.76
CA ARG A 27 -10.73 -6.51 23.39
C ARG A 27 -11.53 -7.67 22.81
N PRO A 28 -12.81 -7.48 22.48
CA PRO A 28 -13.53 -8.53 21.78
C PRO A 28 -12.71 -8.92 20.54
N PRO A 29 -12.67 -10.21 20.18
CA PRO A 29 -11.98 -10.63 18.97
C PRO A 29 -12.50 -9.79 17.80
N LYS A 30 -11.59 -9.31 16.93
CA LYS A 30 -12.01 -8.65 15.69
C LYS A 30 -12.97 -9.60 14.98
N PRO A 31 -14.16 -9.15 14.54
CA PRO A 31 -15.05 -9.99 13.77
C PRO A 31 -14.30 -10.53 12.55
N PRO A 32 -14.62 -11.75 12.08
CA PRO A 32 -14.04 -12.27 10.86
C PRO A 32 -14.25 -11.24 9.76
N ARG A 33 -13.17 -10.90 9.04
CA ARG A 33 -13.21 -9.93 7.95
C ARG A 33 -14.08 -10.52 6.85
N VAL A 34 -15.38 -10.19 6.86
CA VAL A 34 -16.27 -10.47 5.74
C VAL A 34 -15.69 -9.71 4.56
N LYS A 35 -15.18 -10.44 3.56
CA LYS A 35 -14.79 -9.82 2.30
C LYS A 35 -16.06 -9.17 1.76
N PRO A 36 -16.13 -7.85 1.60
CA PRO A 36 -17.28 -7.25 0.95
C PRO A 36 -17.45 -7.94 -0.39
N GLU A 37 -18.69 -8.27 -0.75
CA GLU A 37 -18.98 -8.81 -2.07
C GLU A 37 -18.33 -7.91 -3.13
N PRO A 38 -17.68 -8.49 -4.14
CA PRO A 38 -17.03 -7.69 -5.17
C PRO A 38 -18.10 -6.82 -5.80
N LYS A 39 -17.96 -5.50 -5.67
CA LYS A 39 -18.83 -4.55 -6.37
C LYS A 39 -18.85 -4.95 -7.85
N PRO A 40 -20.01 -4.91 -8.52
CA PRO A 40 -20.09 -5.20 -9.93
C PRO A 40 -19.04 -4.34 -10.65
N LYS A 41 -18.19 -4.98 -11.46
CA LYS A 41 -17.19 -4.28 -12.25
C LYS A 41 -17.96 -3.34 -13.17
N ARG A 42 -17.94 -2.04 -12.89
CA ARG A 42 -18.41 -1.06 -13.86
C ARG A 42 -17.58 -1.28 -15.12
N PRO A 43 -18.18 -1.32 -16.32
CA PRO A 43 -17.39 -1.30 -17.53
C PRO A 43 -16.52 -0.05 -17.45
N PHE A 44 -15.20 -0.23 -17.39
CA PHE A 44 -14.29 0.90 -17.50
C PHE A 44 -14.51 1.42 -18.91
N PRO A 45 -14.98 2.67 -19.10
CA PRO A 45 -14.96 3.26 -20.43
C PRO A 45 -13.53 3.11 -20.92
N GLY A 46 -13.37 2.46 -22.09
CA GLY A 46 -12.06 2.25 -22.67
C GLY A 46 -11.31 3.59 -22.68
N ARG A 47 -10.05 3.58 -22.27
CA ARG A 47 -9.25 4.81 -22.35
C ARG A 47 -9.25 5.24 -23.82
N PRO A 48 -9.50 6.52 -24.13
CA PRO A 48 -9.39 6.97 -25.51
C PRO A 48 -7.99 6.62 -26.03
N PRO A 49 -7.88 6.23 -27.31
CA PRO A 49 -6.58 5.98 -27.92
C PRO A 49 -5.74 7.25 -27.81
N MET A 50 -4.43 7.06 -27.63
CA MET A 50 -3.50 8.18 -27.53
C MET A 50 -3.32 8.81 -28.92
N PRO A 51 -3.29 10.16 -29.03
CA PRO A 51 -3.08 10.82 -30.31
C PRO A 51 -1.76 10.42 -30.98
N ASP A 52 -1.76 10.31 -32.30
CA ASP A 52 -0.61 9.90 -33.09
C ASP A 52 0.60 10.82 -32.90
N GLU A 53 0.36 12.12 -32.71
CA GLU A 53 1.40 13.12 -32.43
C GLU A 53 2.25 12.75 -31.21
N LYS A 54 1.60 12.27 -30.14
CA LYS A 54 2.30 11.86 -28.92
C LYS A 54 3.15 10.62 -29.15
N TRP A 55 2.68 9.69 -29.98
CA TRP A 55 3.47 8.52 -30.36
C TRP A 55 4.71 8.90 -31.15
N ALA A 56 4.60 9.85 -32.08
CA ALA A 56 5.73 10.35 -32.85
C ALA A 56 6.79 11.01 -31.95
N GLN A 57 6.36 11.80 -30.95
CA GLN A 57 7.26 12.40 -29.98
C GLN A 57 7.96 11.36 -29.09
N ILE A 58 7.24 10.34 -28.62
CA ILE A 58 7.83 9.24 -27.85
C ILE A 58 8.88 8.51 -28.69
N LYS A 59 8.57 8.18 -29.97
CA LYS A 59 9.51 7.51 -30.88
C LYS A 59 10.84 8.27 -30.96
N ARG A 60 10.77 9.55 -31.33
CA ARG A 60 11.94 10.43 -31.49
C ARG A 60 12.79 10.54 -30.21
N LEU A 61 12.15 10.70 -29.05
CA LEU A 61 12.87 10.87 -27.78
C LEU A 61 13.36 9.55 -27.17
N ALA A 62 12.70 8.43 -27.49
CA ALA A 62 13.06 7.13 -26.94
C ALA A 62 14.34 6.56 -27.54
N GLU A 63 14.71 6.97 -28.75
CA GLU A 63 15.97 6.60 -29.43
C GLU A 63 17.21 7.17 -28.72
N ASP A 64 17.07 8.27 -27.97
CA ASP A 64 18.17 8.87 -27.22
C ASP A 64 18.45 8.07 -25.91
N PRO A 65 19.61 7.40 -25.78
CA PRO A 65 19.94 6.61 -24.60
C PRO A 65 20.26 7.47 -23.38
N THR A 66 20.48 8.78 -23.53
CA THR A 66 20.75 9.69 -22.40
C THR A 66 19.49 10.09 -21.66
N LEU A 67 18.34 10.08 -22.35
CA LEU A 67 17.07 10.47 -21.77
C LEU A 67 16.45 9.35 -20.94
N SER A 68 16.15 9.68 -19.69
CA SER A 68 15.38 8.81 -18.80
C SER A 68 13.91 8.78 -19.20
N CYS A 69 13.23 7.65 -18.95
CA CYS A 69 11.80 7.52 -19.25
C CYS A 69 10.94 8.58 -18.53
N ASN A 70 11.39 9.08 -17.37
CA ASN A 70 10.71 10.17 -16.64
C ASN A 70 10.79 11.51 -17.38
N GLN A 71 11.95 11.85 -17.96
CA GLN A 71 12.12 13.08 -18.73
C GLN A 71 11.26 13.05 -19.99
N ILE A 72 11.27 11.91 -20.71
CA ILE A 72 10.45 11.71 -21.91
C ILE A 72 8.96 11.83 -21.56
N ALA A 73 8.52 11.15 -20.48
CA ALA A 73 7.13 11.19 -20.04
C ALA A 73 6.65 12.61 -19.71
N ARG A 74 7.49 13.40 -19.04
CA ARG A 74 7.20 14.80 -18.70
C ARG A 74 7.19 15.69 -19.95
N ALA A 75 8.12 15.51 -20.87
CA ALA A 75 8.20 16.29 -22.10
C ALA A 75 6.96 16.10 -23.01
N VAL A 76 6.45 14.86 -23.11
CA VAL A 76 5.30 14.52 -23.97
C VAL A 76 3.94 14.65 -23.21
N GLY A 77 3.98 14.74 -21.88
CA GLY A 77 2.77 14.74 -21.04
C GLY A 77 2.03 13.39 -21.09
N VAL A 78 2.76 12.29 -20.88
CA VAL A 78 2.24 10.91 -20.84
C VAL A 78 2.67 10.23 -19.56
N ALA A 79 2.05 9.08 -19.25
CA ALA A 79 2.44 8.28 -18.10
C ALA A 79 3.82 7.65 -18.33
N TYR A 80 4.65 7.59 -17.29
CA TYR A 80 5.94 6.90 -17.29
C TYR A 80 5.82 5.45 -17.81
N SER A 81 4.79 4.73 -17.37
CA SER A 81 4.53 3.34 -17.77
C SER A 81 4.33 3.19 -19.28
N THR A 82 3.79 4.21 -19.95
CA THR A 82 3.62 4.21 -21.42
C THR A 82 4.97 4.22 -22.12
N VAL A 83 5.91 5.06 -21.68
CA VAL A 83 7.27 5.15 -22.25
C VAL A 83 8.05 3.86 -21.96
N THR A 84 7.97 3.34 -20.73
CA THR A 84 8.64 2.09 -20.35
C THR A 84 8.10 0.90 -21.14
N LYS A 85 6.78 0.83 -21.35
CA LYS A 85 6.15 -0.20 -22.18
C LYS A 85 6.66 -0.10 -23.62
N TYR A 86 6.65 1.11 -24.20
CA TYR A 86 7.15 1.36 -25.55
C TYR A 86 8.61 0.93 -25.71
N ARG A 87 9.51 1.36 -24.81
CA ARG A 87 10.93 0.98 -24.88
C ARG A 87 11.13 -0.53 -24.77
N ARG A 88 10.40 -1.20 -23.86
CA ARG A 88 10.45 -2.66 -23.71
C ARG A 88 9.96 -3.39 -24.97
N GLU A 89 8.88 -2.94 -25.58
CA GLU A 89 8.32 -3.54 -26.81
C GLU A 89 9.23 -3.32 -28.02
N ASN A 90 10.04 -2.27 -28.02
CA ASN A 90 10.98 -1.94 -29.10
C ASN A 90 12.43 -2.34 -28.78
N GLY A 91 12.67 -3.07 -27.68
CA GLY A 91 14.02 -3.50 -27.28
C GLY A 91 14.99 -2.36 -26.93
N LEU A 92 14.48 -1.16 -26.66
CA LEU A 92 15.29 0.00 -26.31
C LEU A 92 15.70 -0.09 -24.84
N SER A 93 16.98 -0.36 -24.58
CA SER A 93 17.54 -0.32 -23.24
C SER A 93 17.69 1.13 -22.80
N GLY A 94 16.85 1.58 -21.86
CA GLY A 94 16.96 2.90 -21.27
C GLY A 94 18.00 2.95 -20.15
N PRO A 95 18.52 4.15 -19.80
CA PRO A 95 19.33 4.31 -18.60
C PRO A 95 18.49 3.82 -17.43
N GLY A 96 18.97 2.79 -16.74
CA GLY A 96 18.19 2.04 -15.76
C GLY A 96 17.46 2.96 -14.79
N SER A 97 16.23 2.60 -14.40
CA SER A 97 15.48 3.36 -13.40
C SER A 97 16.36 3.63 -12.18
N PRO A 98 16.50 4.89 -11.73
CA PRO A 98 17.36 5.24 -10.60
C PRO A 98 16.90 4.67 -9.24
N GLY A 99 15.92 3.75 -9.23
CA GLY A 99 15.25 3.25 -8.02
C GLY A 99 15.74 1.91 -7.48
N ARG A 100 16.88 1.37 -7.96
CA ARG A 100 17.40 0.09 -7.45
C ARG A 100 18.92 -0.01 -7.48
N GLN A 101 19.60 1.11 -7.24
CA GLN A 101 21.05 1.08 -7.00
C GLN A 101 21.27 0.74 -5.52
N ASN A 102 22.03 -0.32 -5.33
CA ASN A 102 22.25 -1.05 -4.09
C ASN A 102 22.54 -0.14 -2.89
N ILE A 103 21.73 -0.29 -1.83
CA ILE A 103 22.16 0.07 -0.48
C ILE A 103 23.16 -1.03 -0.09
N THR A 104 24.42 -0.86 -0.47
CA THR A 104 25.51 -1.63 0.13
C THR A 104 25.48 -1.36 1.63
N LYS A 105 25.15 -2.41 2.38
CA LYS A 105 25.21 -2.44 3.83
C LYS A 105 26.53 -3.12 4.19
N ASP A 106 27.37 -2.35 4.89
CA ASP A 106 28.61 -2.66 5.60
C ASP A 106 29.83 -3.07 4.76
#